data_AF-A0A5C6EGL6-F1
#
_entry.id   AF-A0A5C6EGL6-F1
#
_cell.length_a   1.000
_cell.length_b   1.000
_cell.length_c   1.000
_cell.angle_alpha   90.00
_cell.angle_beta   90.00
_cell.angle_gamma   90.00
#
_symmetry.space_group_name_H-M   'P 1'
#
loop_
_entity.id
_entity.type
_entity.pdbx_description
1 polymer ?
#
loop_
_entity_poly.entity_id
_entity_poly.type
_entity_poly.pdbx_seq_one_letter_code
_entity_poly.pdbx_strand_id
1 'polypeptide(L)'
;MPYSKCPICGSVSHLNVADPASWYRERYPELPFGSLVPGACFFCFGDITIGSRVLIRSHFTDHPEWATVGAACTVLNIISSDDGSLFHLQLDDGKDDYFVRGEIRKPSVDE
;
A
#
# COMPACT_ATOMS: atom_id res chain seq x y z
N MET A 1 -17.47 -16.34 0.76
CA MET A 1 -16.25 -15.96 1.50
C MET A 1 -15.91 -14.53 1.11
N PRO A 2 -15.77 -13.61 2.08
CA PRO A 2 -15.49 -12.20 1.78
C PRO A 2 -14.02 -11.97 1.46
N TYR A 3 -13.77 -11.13 0.46
CA TYR A 3 -12.43 -10.73 0.04
C TYR A 3 -12.36 -9.21 -0.08
N SER A 4 -11.24 -8.63 0.32
CA SER A 4 -10.94 -7.22 0.05
C SER A 4 -9.94 -7.08 -1.10
N LYS A 5 -10.00 -5.93 -1.78
CA LYS A 5 -8.94 -5.45 -2.67
C LYS A 5 -8.39 -4.14 -2.12
N CYS A 6 -7.07 -4.07 -1.96
CA CYS A 6 -6.41 -2.87 -1.48
C CYS A 6 -6.47 -1.76 -2.54
N PRO A 7 -7.01 -0.58 -2.22
CA PRO A 7 -7.09 0.52 -3.19
C PRO A 7 -5.71 1.12 -3.50
N ILE A 8 -4.71 0.87 -2.66
CA ILE A 8 -3.35 1.43 -2.81
C ILE A 8 -2.48 0.57 -3.73
N CYS A 9 -2.48 -0.76 -3.53
CA CYS A 9 -1.55 -1.66 -4.23
C CYS A 9 -2.25 -2.81 -4.97
N GLY A 10 -3.59 -2.86 -4.96
CA GLY A 10 -4.37 -3.88 -5.66
C GLY A 10 -4.35 -5.28 -5.05
N SER A 11 -3.64 -5.52 -3.95
CA SER A 11 -3.55 -6.84 -3.31
C SER A 11 -4.92 -7.33 -2.87
N VAL A 12 -5.24 -8.59 -3.15
CA VAL A 12 -6.48 -9.23 -2.69
C VAL A 12 -6.19 -9.97 -1.39
N SER A 13 -7.08 -9.86 -0.40
CA SER A 13 -6.92 -10.53 0.89
C SER A 13 -8.22 -11.16 1.34
N HIS A 14 -8.13 -12.35 1.94
CA HIS A 14 -9.28 -12.99 2.57
C HIS A 14 -9.63 -12.27 3.87
N LEU A 15 -10.92 -12.04 4.12
CA LEU A 15 -11.40 -11.40 5.33
C LEU A 15 -11.94 -12.44 6.31
N ASN A 16 -11.49 -12.38 7.56
CA ASN A 16 -12.00 -13.26 8.61
C ASN A 16 -13.29 -12.68 9.20
N VAL A 17 -14.43 -13.09 8.64
CA VAL A 17 -15.77 -12.63 9.06
C VAL A 17 -16.62 -13.85 9.39
N ALA A 18 -17.21 -13.86 10.59
CA ALA A 18 -17.98 -15.00 11.10
C ALA A 18 -19.29 -15.24 10.32
N ASP A 19 -20.03 -14.18 9.98
CA ASP A 19 -21.21 -14.23 9.11
C ASP A 19 -21.03 -13.28 7.91
N PRO A 20 -20.46 -13.76 6.80
CA PRO A 20 -20.25 -12.95 5.62
C PRO A 20 -21.55 -12.37 5.05
N ALA A 21 -22.68 -13.08 5.09
CA ALA A 21 -23.90 -12.65 4.43
C ALA A 21 -24.53 -11.44 5.13
N SER A 22 -24.59 -11.45 6.46
CA SER A 22 -25.05 -10.27 7.23
C SER A 22 -24.07 -9.12 7.14
N TRP A 23 -22.76 -9.41 7.18
CA TRP A 23 -21.73 -8.38 7.04
C TRP A 23 -21.79 -7.62 5.70
N TYR A 24 -22.00 -8.31 4.57
CA TYR A 24 -22.23 -7.62 3.28
C TYR A 24 -23.48 -6.74 3.31
N ARG A 25 -24.61 -7.26 3.82
CA ARG A 25 -25.87 -6.49 3.89
C ARG A 25 -25.76 -5.23 4.73
N GLU A 26 -24.97 -5.26 5.80
CA GLU A 26 -24.77 -4.12 6.70
C GLU A 26 -23.73 -3.11 6.19
N ARG A 27 -22.62 -3.60 5.62
CA ARG A 27 -21.45 -2.75 5.28
C ARG A 27 -21.38 -2.35 3.81
N TYR A 28 -21.93 -3.17 2.92
CA TYR A 28 -21.88 -2.99 1.47
C TYR A 28 -23.21 -3.44 0.82
N PRO A 29 -24.36 -2.85 1.21
CA PRO A 29 -25.69 -3.28 0.76
C PRO A 29 -25.88 -3.21 -0.77
N GLU A 30 -25.11 -2.38 -1.45
CA GLU A 30 -25.11 -2.20 -2.90
C GLU A 30 -24.30 -3.26 -3.66
N LEU A 31 -23.44 -4.01 -2.97
CA LEU A 31 -22.59 -5.01 -3.60
C LEU A 31 -23.22 -6.42 -3.53
N PRO A 32 -23.19 -7.19 -4.63
CA PRO A 32 -23.57 -8.60 -4.60
C PRO A 32 -22.71 -9.38 -3.58
N PHE A 33 -23.32 -10.35 -2.89
CA PHE A 33 -22.60 -11.22 -1.97
C PHE A 33 -21.41 -11.90 -2.66
N GLY A 34 -20.23 -11.80 -2.03
CA GLY A 34 -18.98 -12.34 -2.55
C GLY A 34 -18.18 -11.39 -3.45
N SER A 35 -18.68 -10.18 -3.73
CA SER A 35 -17.94 -9.15 -4.47
C SER A 35 -16.70 -8.66 -3.70
N LEU A 36 -15.64 -8.28 -4.39
CA LEU A 36 -14.49 -7.64 -3.74
C LEU A 36 -14.93 -6.33 -3.08
N VAL A 37 -14.58 -6.15 -1.81
CA VAL A 37 -14.81 -4.89 -1.10
C VAL A 37 -13.52 -4.06 -1.04
N PRO A 38 -13.59 -2.72 -0.98
CA PRO A 38 -12.41 -1.91 -0.74
C PRO A 38 -11.90 -2.13 0.69
N GLY A 39 -10.59 -2.38 0.85
CA GLY A 39 -9.98 -2.46 2.18
C GLY A 39 -8.46 -2.46 2.09
N ALA A 40 -7.80 -1.56 2.84
CA ALA A 40 -6.34 -1.49 2.88
C ALA A 40 -5.75 -2.81 3.38
N CYS A 41 -4.68 -3.30 2.72
CA CYS A 41 -3.95 -4.47 3.21
C CYS A 41 -3.09 -4.11 4.42
N PHE A 42 -2.57 -5.14 5.11
CA PHE A 42 -1.71 -4.99 6.29
C PHE A 42 -0.58 -3.96 6.10
N PHE A 43 0.09 -3.99 4.95
CA PHE A 43 1.19 -3.08 4.64
C PHE A 43 0.77 -1.66 4.20
N CYS A 44 -0.50 -1.49 3.84
CA CYS A 44 -1.05 -0.25 3.32
C CYS A 44 -1.93 0.49 4.34
N PHE A 45 -2.36 -0.19 5.41
CA PHE A 45 -3.25 0.37 6.43
C PHE A 45 -2.58 1.47 7.28
N GLY A 46 -1.26 1.41 7.48
CA GLY A 46 -0.54 2.40 8.27
C GLY A 46 -0.05 3.58 7.43
N ASP A 47 -0.15 4.78 8.00
CA ASP A 47 0.36 6.03 7.40
C ASP A 47 1.88 6.02 7.28
N ILE A 48 2.39 6.49 6.14
CA ILE A 48 3.82 6.70 5.91
C ILE A 48 4.05 8.20 6.04
N THR A 49 4.93 8.58 6.97
CA THR A 49 5.30 9.97 7.25
C THR A 49 6.75 10.24 6.88
N ILE A 50 7.14 11.51 6.82
CA ILE A 50 8.55 11.90 6.68
C ILE A 50 9.38 11.26 7.81
N GLY A 51 10.55 10.73 7.47
CA GLY A 51 11.43 9.96 8.35
C GLY A 51 11.05 8.48 8.50
N SER A 52 9.90 8.04 7.98
CA SER A 52 9.54 6.62 8.00
C SER A 52 10.52 5.78 7.20
N ARG A 53 10.82 4.59 7.72
CA ARG A 53 11.52 3.54 6.97
C ARG A 53 10.54 2.74 6.13
N VAL A 54 10.85 2.56 4.85
CA VAL A 54 10.01 1.87 3.87
C VAL A 54 10.85 0.94 3.01
N LEU A 55 10.19 0.03 2.30
CA LEU A 55 10.79 -0.83 1.27
C LEU A 55 10.13 -0.56 -0.07
N ILE A 56 10.93 -0.58 -1.15
CA ILE A 56 10.40 -0.67 -2.51
C ILE A 56 9.73 -2.03 -2.67
N ARG A 57 8.48 -2.07 -3.14
CA ARG A 57 7.69 -3.28 -3.37
C ARG A 57 7.59 -3.63 -4.85
N SER A 58 7.37 -2.65 -5.69
CA SER A 58 7.10 -2.83 -7.12
C SER A 58 7.31 -1.51 -7.85
N HIS A 59 7.51 -1.57 -9.16
CA HIS A 59 7.54 -0.39 -10.02
C HIS A 59 6.28 -0.35 -10.87
N PHE A 60 5.58 0.77 -10.82
CA PHE A 60 4.49 1.16 -11.70
C PHE A 60 4.92 2.30 -12.63
N THR A 61 5.95 3.06 -12.25
CA THR A 61 6.64 4.05 -13.08
C THR A 61 8.06 3.61 -13.45
N ASP A 62 8.68 4.35 -14.35
CA ASP A 62 10.09 4.14 -14.70
C ASP A 62 10.99 4.62 -13.57
N HIS A 63 11.87 3.73 -13.10
CA HIS A 63 12.89 4.03 -12.09
C HIS A 63 14.29 3.67 -12.59
N PRO A 64 15.34 4.33 -12.08
CA PRO A 64 16.71 3.93 -12.34
C PRO A 64 16.99 2.49 -11.89
N GLU A 65 17.92 1.80 -12.56
CA GLU A 65 18.24 0.39 -12.26
C GLU A 65 18.71 0.14 -10.82
N TRP A 66 19.24 1.15 -10.15
CA TRP A 66 19.70 1.04 -8.76
C TRP A 66 18.54 1.03 -7.73
N ALA A 67 17.35 1.49 -8.11
CA ALA A 67 16.16 1.50 -7.26
C ALA A 67 15.50 0.11 -7.23
N THR A 68 16.16 -0.87 -6.62
CA THR A 68 15.72 -2.27 -6.71
C THR A 68 14.54 -2.59 -5.79
N VAL A 69 13.62 -3.46 -6.24
CA VAL A 69 12.55 -3.99 -5.38
C VAL A 69 13.16 -4.70 -4.16
N GLY A 70 12.63 -4.39 -2.98
CA GLY A 70 13.14 -4.84 -1.69
C GLY A 70 14.16 -3.90 -1.07
N ALA A 71 14.70 -2.93 -1.80
CA ALA A 71 15.61 -1.94 -1.25
C ALA A 71 14.90 -1.11 -0.17
N ALA A 72 15.66 -0.83 0.89
CA ALA A 72 15.18 -0.09 2.03
C ALA A 72 15.52 1.39 1.88
N CYS A 73 14.52 2.24 2.16
CA CYS A 73 14.60 3.67 1.94
C CYS A 73 14.03 4.44 3.13
N THR A 74 14.44 5.70 3.25
CA THR A 74 13.90 6.66 4.21
C THR A 74 13.10 7.72 3.46
N VAL A 75 11.90 8.04 3.96
CA VAL A 75 11.05 9.09 3.38
C VAL A 75 11.64 10.46 3.74
N LEU A 76 12.12 11.20 2.74
CA LEU A 76 12.65 12.55 2.93
C LEU A 76 11.57 13.62 2.86
N ASN A 77 10.61 13.46 1.95
CA ASN A 77 9.52 14.41 1.76
C ASN A 77 8.28 13.72 1.19
N ILE A 78 7.11 14.34 1.37
CA ILE A 78 5.84 13.90 0.78
C ILE A 78 5.21 15.11 0.10
N ILE A 79 4.98 14.99 -1.21
CA ILE A 79 4.33 16.02 -2.02
C ILE A 79 2.91 15.52 -2.28
N SER A 80 1.90 16.23 -1.77
CA SER A 80 0.50 15.84 -1.89
C SER A 80 -0.31 16.86 -2.68
N SER A 81 -1.25 16.36 -3.47
CA SER A 81 -2.33 17.10 -4.12
C SER A 81 -3.66 16.38 -3.88
N ASP A 82 -4.74 16.90 -4.46
CA ASP A 82 -6.06 16.26 -4.42
C ASP A 82 -6.09 14.89 -5.15
N ASP A 83 -5.15 14.66 -6.07
CA ASP A 83 -5.06 13.44 -6.89
C ASP A 83 -4.16 12.35 -6.29
N GLY A 84 -3.42 12.65 -5.21
CA GLY A 84 -2.55 11.70 -4.53
C GLY A 84 -1.26 12.29 -4.00
N SER A 85 -0.30 11.41 -3.71
CA SER A 85 0.98 11.79 -3.10
C SER A 85 2.17 11.12 -3.78
N LEU A 86 3.24 11.88 -3.97
CA LEU A 86 4.58 11.42 -4.32
C LEU A 86 5.46 11.39 -3.07
N PHE A 87 6.24 10.33 -2.91
CA PHE A 87 7.13 10.10 -1.79
C PHE A 87 8.57 10.23 -2.29
N HIS A 88 9.27 11.26 -1.82
CA HIS A 88 10.70 11.41 -2.09
C HIS A 88 11.47 10.51 -1.13
N LEU A 89 12.16 9.50 -1.66
CA LEU A 89 12.83 8.47 -0.88
C LEU A 89 14.33 8.51 -1.11
N GLN A 90 15.11 8.30 -0.06
CA GLN A 90 16.56 8.07 -0.14
C GLN A 90 16.89 6.64 0.27
N LEU A 91 17.65 5.95 -0.57
CA LEU A 91 18.23 4.64 -0.29
C LEU A 91 19.46 4.77 0.61
N ASP A 92 19.89 3.66 1.21
CA ASP A 92 21.03 3.64 2.12
C ASP A 92 22.37 4.02 1.47
N ASP A 93 22.49 3.87 0.16
CA ASP A 93 23.67 4.30 -0.60
C ASP A 93 23.67 5.80 -0.93
N GLY A 94 22.65 6.54 -0.45
CA GLY A 94 22.52 7.98 -0.59
C GLY A 94 21.80 8.44 -1.85
N LYS A 95 21.47 7.54 -2.78
CA LYS A 95 20.68 7.88 -3.99
C LYS A 95 19.22 8.13 -3.62
N ASP A 96 18.56 9.00 -4.37
CA ASP A 96 17.15 9.35 -4.15
C ASP A 96 16.31 9.35 -5.43
N ASP A 97 15.02 9.08 -5.25
CA ASP A 97 14.00 9.09 -6.32
C ASP A 97 12.60 9.29 -5.72
N TYR A 98 11.60 9.47 -6.57
CA TYR A 98 10.20 9.68 -6.20
C TYR A 98 9.36 8.44 -6.51
N PHE A 99 8.54 8.02 -5.56
CA PHE A 99 7.66 6.84 -5.68
C PHE A 99 6.21 7.20 -5.37
N VAL A 100 5.26 6.46 -5.95
CA VAL A 100 3.86 6.52 -5.52
C VAL A 100 3.60 5.57 -4.36
N ARG A 101 2.53 5.82 -3.59
CA ARG A 101 2.21 5.03 -2.39
C ARG A 101 2.11 3.52 -2.64
N GLY A 102 1.66 3.10 -3.82
CA GLY A 102 1.49 1.69 -4.18
C GLY A 102 2.80 0.94 -4.43
N GLU A 103 3.86 1.65 -4.79
CA GLU A 103 5.20 1.11 -5.07
C GLU A 103 6.00 0.84 -3.82
N ILE A 104 5.58 1.40 -2.68
CA ILE A 104 6.31 1.32 -1.42
C ILE A 104 5.47 0.66 -0.33
N ARG A 105 6.14 0.03 0.63
CA ARG A 105 5.50 -0.58 1.80
C ARG A 105 6.26 -0.31 3.07
N LYS A 106 5.56 -0.39 4.20
CA LYS A 106 6.24 -0.52 5.49
C LYS A 106 6.95 -1.88 5.55
N PRO A 107 8.12 -1.96 6.20
CA PRO A 107 8.74 -3.24 6.53
C PRO A 107 7.79 -4.07 7.42
N SER A 108 7.92 -5.38 7.35
CA SER A 108 7.30 -6.30 8.31
C SER A 108 7.88 -6.04 9.70
N VAL A 109 7.10 -6.21 10.77
CA VAL A 109 7.56 -5.99 12.15
C VAL A 109 8.58 -7.06 12.61
N ASP A 110 8.83 -8.07 11.77
CA ASP A 110 9.60 -9.28 12.09
C ASP A 110 10.97 -9.36 11.39
N GLU A 111 11.55 -8.26 10.90
CA GLU A 111 12.91 -8.20 10.33
C GLU A 111 13.77 -7.08 10.93
#